data_AF-A0A3M7SZ72-F1
#
_entry.id   AF-A0A3M7SZ72-F1
#
_cell.length_a   1.000
_cell.length_b   1.000
_cell.length_c   1.000
_cell.angle_alpha   90.00
_cell.angle_beta   90.00
_cell.angle_gamma   90.00
#
_symmetry.space_group_name_H-M   'P 1'
#
loop_
_entity.id
_entity.type
_entity.pdbx_description
1 polymer ?
#
loop_
_entity_poly.entity_id
_entity_poly.type
_entity_poly.pdbx_seq_one_letter_code
_entity_poly.pdbx_strand_id
1 'polypeptide(L)'
;MKISKISNYGQFWNPYIINETSGVGQAPLKAYESKYAYNYANNRLYAANSIDLNRFYTSINGLYDQDRITTNVDDNTWLNRAEFISTFKNDKRVFFIFNEETSNLNEENGNTRQSFKSSHIAQICQNDRGAPLNSLRNIWTTYLKSKLSCTHNTATNSPFSHESLSPTFKKSSIFYFDEISRKKK
;
A
#
# COMPACT_ATOMS: atom_id res chain seq x y z
N MET A 1 -15.44 -4.19 14.39
CA MET A 1 -15.10 -4.94 13.16
C MET A 1 -14.09 -6.03 13.50
N LYS A 2 -14.31 -7.27 13.09
CA LYS A 2 -13.40 -8.40 13.32
C LYS A 2 -13.10 -9.11 12.00
N ILE A 3 -11.94 -9.76 11.92
CA ILE A 3 -11.60 -10.72 10.86
C ILE A 3 -11.31 -12.08 11.49
N SER A 4 -11.61 -13.15 10.76
CA SER A 4 -11.53 -14.53 11.26
C SER A 4 -10.55 -15.34 10.42
N LYS A 5 -9.65 -16.10 11.07
CA LYS A 5 -8.88 -17.16 10.41
C LYS A 5 -9.72 -18.42 10.40
N ILE A 6 -9.89 -19.03 9.22
CA ILE A 6 -10.79 -20.16 9.01
C ILE A 6 -9.96 -21.39 8.67
N SER A 7 -10.33 -22.55 9.23
CA SER A 7 -9.76 -23.86 8.89
C SER A 7 -10.75 -24.66 8.07
N ASN A 8 -10.22 -25.39 7.08
CA ASN A 8 -10.96 -26.42 6.34
C ASN A 8 -10.53 -27.84 6.75
N TYR A 9 -9.77 -28.01 7.84
CA TYR A 9 -9.40 -29.32 8.36
C TYR A 9 -10.58 -29.95 9.13
N GLY A 10 -11.52 -30.52 8.39
CA GLY A 10 -12.63 -31.32 8.88
C GLY A 10 -13.30 -32.05 7.73
N GLN A 11 -13.65 -33.33 7.90
CA GLN A 11 -14.19 -34.24 6.87
C GLN A 11 -15.55 -33.81 6.26
N PHE A 12 -16.04 -32.62 6.54
CA PHE A 12 -17.28 -32.07 6.01
C PHE A 12 -17.04 -30.60 5.66
N TRP A 13 -17.65 -30.12 4.58
CA TRP A 13 -17.52 -28.77 3.99
C TRP A 13 -17.97 -27.60 4.90
N ASN A 14 -17.86 -27.75 6.21
CA ASN A 14 -18.19 -26.75 7.22
C ASN A 14 -16.91 -26.09 7.73
N PRO A 15 -16.53 -24.92 7.16
CA PRO A 15 -15.44 -24.12 7.72
C PRO A 15 -15.76 -23.74 9.16
N TYR A 16 -14.76 -23.80 10.05
CA TYR A 16 -14.88 -23.30 11.43
C TYR A 16 -13.83 -22.23 11.71
N ILE A 17 -14.19 -21.29 12.59
CA ILE A 17 -13.34 -20.17 12.99
C ILE A 17 -12.26 -20.70 13.95
N ILE A 18 -11.00 -20.49 13.58
CA ILE A 18 -9.83 -20.84 14.40
C ILE A 18 -9.56 -19.73 15.42
N ASN A 19 -9.60 -18.48 14.95
CA ASN A 19 -9.38 -17.30 15.78
C ASN A 19 -10.10 -16.08 15.18
N GLU A 20 -10.29 -15.06 16.00
CA GLU A 20 -10.74 -13.74 15.59
C GLU A 20 -9.74 -12.68 16.04
N THR A 21 -9.52 -11.68 15.19
CA THR A 21 -8.68 -10.51 15.51
C THR A 21 -9.38 -9.23 15.08
N SER A 22 -8.83 -8.08 15.49
CA SER A 22 -9.37 -6.78 15.07
C SER A 22 -9.27 -6.62 13.54
N GLY A 23 -10.39 -6.23 12.92
CA GLY A 23 -10.43 -5.95 11.48
C GLY A 23 -9.89 -4.57 11.10
N VAL A 24 -9.59 -3.70 12.07
CA VAL A 24 -9.10 -2.34 11.82
C VAL A 24 -7.71 -2.41 11.18
N GLY A 25 -7.57 -1.78 10.01
CA GLY A 25 -6.36 -1.85 9.18
C GLY A 25 -6.27 -3.14 8.34
N GLN A 26 -7.13 -4.13 8.56
CA GLN A 26 -7.09 -5.42 7.87
C GLN A 26 -8.20 -5.55 6.81
N ALA A 27 -9.30 -4.86 7.01
CA ALA A 27 -10.41 -4.82 6.08
C ALA A 27 -11.05 -3.42 6.04
N PRO A 28 -11.73 -3.05 4.94
CA PRO A 28 -12.34 -1.74 4.80
C PRO A 28 -13.43 -1.49 5.83
N LEU A 29 -13.50 -0.29 6.41
CA LEU A 29 -14.52 0.05 7.40
C LEU A 29 -15.94 0.08 6.82
N LYS A 30 -16.07 0.23 5.50
CA LYS A 30 -17.34 0.22 4.76
C LYS A 30 -17.31 -0.85 3.68
N ALA A 31 -18.35 -1.69 3.61
CA ALA A 31 -18.40 -2.82 2.68
C ALA A 31 -18.34 -2.42 1.20
N TYR A 32 -18.83 -1.22 0.86
CA TYR A 32 -18.81 -0.67 -0.51
C TYR A 32 -17.55 0.14 -0.83
N GLU A 33 -16.55 0.15 0.07
CA GLU A 33 -15.30 0.87 -0.17
C GLU A 33 -14.44 0.11 -1.20
N SER A 34 -14.13 0.77 -2.32
CA SER A 34 -13.36 0.18 -3.42
C SER A 34 -11.86 0.50 -3.38
N LYS A 35 -11.39 1.31 -2.42
CA LYS A 35 -9.99 1.78 -2.35
C LYS A 35 -9.22 1.03 -1.28
N TYR A 36 -9.17 -0.29 -1.43
CA TYR A 36 -8.43 -1.20 -0.56
C TYR A 36 -7.69 -2.22 -1.42
N ALA A 37 -6.62 -2.79 -0.88
CA ALA A 37 -5.87 -3.84 -1.54
C ALA A 37 -5.36 -4.84 -0.50
N TYR A 38 -5.39 -6.13 -0.80
CA TYR A 38 -4.87 -7.14 0.11
C TYR A 38 -4.19 -8.29 -0.64
N ASN A 39 -3.20 -8.90 0.01
CA ASN A 39 -2.51 -10.08 -0.49
C ASN A 39 -2.12 -11.00 0.67
N TYR A 40 -2.07 -12.31 0.42
CA TYR A 40 -1.60 -13.27 1.41
C TYR A 40 -0.28 -13.87 0.94
N ALA A 41 0.77 -13.72 1.76
CA ALA A 41 2.13 -14.15 1.42
C ALA A 41 2.89 -14.55 2.69
N ASN A 42 3.71 -15.61 2.62
CA ASN A 42 4.55 -16.06 3.74
C ASN A 42 3.77 -16.15 5.08
N ASN A 43 2.60 -16.79 5.05
CA ASN A 43 1.66 -16.93 6.16
C ASN A 43 1.13 -15.62 6.78
N ARG A 44 1.33 -14.49 6.12
CA ARG A 44 0.93 -13.16 6.58
C ARG A 44 -0.10 -12.54 5.65
N LEU A 45 -1.15 -11.97 6.22
CA LEU A 45 -2.09 -11.11 5.51
C LEU A 45 -1.48 -9.71 5.40
N TYR A 46 -1.32 -9.22 4.17
CA TYR A 46 -1.00 -7.83 3.91
C TYR A 46 -2.26 -7.12 3.46
N ALA A 47 -2.61 -6.02 4.11
CA ALA A 47 -3.85 -5.29 3.87
C ALA A 47 -3.61 -3.78 3.87
N ALA A 48 -4.14 -3.12 2.87
CA ALA A 48 -4.00 -1.69 2.66
C ALA A 48 -5.39 -1.04 2.55
N ASN A 49 -5.71 -0.14 3.47
CA ASN A 49 -7.03 0.50 3.56
C ASN A 49 -6.97 1.77 4.44
N SER A 50 -8.10 2.47 4.49
CA SER A 50 -8.37 3.54 5.46
C SER A 50 -8.58 2.96 6.85
N ILE A 51 -8.00 3.59 7.88
CA ILE A 51 -8.19 3.20 9.28
C ILE A 51 -9.20 4.08 10.01
N ASP A 52 -9.63 5.18 9.40
CA ASP A 52 -10.66 6.07 9.90
C ASP A 52 -11.79 6.25 8.87
N LEU A 53 -12.96 6.70 9.35
CA LEU A 53 -14.15 6.87 8.51
C LEU A 53 -14.05 8.07 7.56
N ASN A 54 -13.21 9.05 7.87
CA ASN A 54 -13.00 10.28 7.09
C ASN A 54 -11.86 10.12 6.06
N ARG A 55 -11.10 9.01 6.12
CA ARG A 55 -10.02 8.65 5.20
C ARG A 55 -8.84 9.60 5.23
N PHE A 56 -8.62 10.21 6.40
CA PHE A 56 -7.44 11.00 6.65
C PHE A 56 -6.22 10.13 6.92
N TYR A 57 -6.42 8.94 7.47
CA TYR A 57 -5.37 8.00 7.83
C TYR A 57 -5.52 6.71 7.03
N THR A 58 -4.47 6.38 6.29
CA THR A 58 -4.39 5.16 5.47
C THR A 58 -3.16 4.39 5.87
N SER A 59 -3.24 3.07 5.85
CA SER A 59 -2.12 2.23 6.27
C SER A 59 -1.97 1.00 5.40
N ILE A 60 -0.74 0.49 5.33
CA ILE A 60 -0.45 -0.86 4.85
C ILE A 60 -0.04 -1.69 6.05
N ASN A 61 -0.85 -2.68 6.42
CA ASN A 61 -0.65 -3.56 7.56
C ASN A 61 -0.22 -4.95 7.12
N GLY A 62 0.54 -5.61 7.97
CA GLY A 62 0.87 -7.02 7.91
C GLY A 62 0.40 -7.71 9.17
N LEU A 63 -0.42 -8.74 9.05
CA LEU A 63 -0.93 -9.54 10.17
C LEU A 63 -0.44 -10.97 10.05
N TYR A 64 0.33 -11.41 11.04
CA TYR A 64 0.74 -12.80 11.22
C TYR A 64 0.29 -13.25 12.61
N ASP A 65 -0.66 -14.20 12.65
CA ASP A 65 -1.38 -14.63 13.85
C ASP A 65 -2.03 -13.47 14.63
N GLN A 66 -1.29 -12.79 15.52
CA GLN A 66 -1.73 -11.59 16.24
C GLN A 66 -0.73 -10.43 16.15
N ASP A 67 0.46 -10.67 15.60
CA ASP A 67 1.48 -9.65 15.41
C ASP A 67 1.12 -8.80 14.21
N ARG A 68 0.96 -7.51 14.46
CA ARG A 68 0.67 -6.51 13.43
C ARG A 68 1.89 -5.65 13.21
N ILE A 69 2.30 -5.49 11.96
CA ILE A 69 3.27 -4.49 11.51
C ILE A 69 2.52 -3.50 10.63
N THR A 70 2.81 -2.21 10.72
CA THR A 70 2.09 -1.19 9.95
C THR A 70 3.02 -0.11 9.42
N THR A 71 2.53 0.70 8.49
CA THR A 71 3.18 1.96 8.10
C THR A 71 3.03 2.98 9.21
N ASN A 72 3.96 3.94 9.35
CA ASN A 72 3.80 5.02 10.31
C ASN A 72 2.61 5.92 9.90
N VAL A 73 1.51 5.86 10.65
CA VAL A 73 0.25 6.55 10.29
C VAL A 73 0.27 8.04 10.59
N ASP A 74 1.17 8.48 11.48
CA ASP A 74 1.32 9.89 11.87
C ASP A 74 2.29 10.63 10.94
N ASP A 75 2.95 9.92 10.03
CA ASP A 75 3.96 10.45 9.12
C ASP A 75 3.48 10.36 7.68
N ASN A 76 2.98 11.49 7.15
CA ASN A 76 2.47 11.60 5.79
C ASN A 76 3.55 11.35 4.71
N THR A 77 4.84 11.28 5.06
CA THR A 77 5.88 10.84 4.12
C THR A 77 5.76 9.36 3.79
N TRP A 78 5.11 8.57 4.64
CA TRP A 78 4.79 7.17 4.36
C TRP A 78 3.62 7.06 3.39
N LEU A 79 2.46 7.56 3.79
CA LEU A 79 1.22 7.55 3.02
C LEU A 79 0.44 8.83 3.30
N ASN A 80 -0.02 9.51 2.25
CA ASN A 80 -0.83 10.72 2.40
C ASN A 80 -2.21 10.55 1.77
N ARG A 81 -3.21 10.17 2.59
CA ARG A 81 -4.60 9.93 2.12
C ARG A 81 -4.65 8.98 0.92
N ALA A 82 -3.92 7.86 1.05
CA ALA A 82 -3.68 6.95 -0.06
C ALA A 82 -4.96 6.22 -0.52
N GLU A 83 -5.15 6.17 -1.83
CA GLU A 83 -6.20 5.44 -2.51
C GLU A 83 -5.61 4.20 -3.17
N PHE A 84 -5.72 3.06 -2.50
CA PHE A 84 -5.15 1.80 -2.97
C PHE A 84 -5.89 1.28 -4.20
N ILE A 85 -5.12 0.93 -5.24
CA ILE A 85 -5.60 0.48 -6.54
C ILE A 85 -5.43 -1.03 -6.67
N SER A 86 -4.23 -1.53 -6.41
CA SER A 86 -3.93 -2.96 -6.57
C SER A 86 -2.74 -3.40 -5.72
N THR A 87 -2.60 -4.71 -5.58
CA THR A 87 -1.45 -5.34 -4.93
C THR A 87 -1.08 -6.63 -5.64
N PHE A 88 0.21 -6.95 -5.61
CA PHE A 88 0.76 -8.19 -6.13
C PHE A 88 2.00 -8.58 -5.32
N LYS A 89 2.47 -9.81 -5.51
CA LYS A 89 3.67 -10.33 -4.84
C LYS A 89 4.59 -11.01 -5.84
N ASN A 90 5.86 -11.12 -5.46
CA ASN A 90 6.81 -12.08 -5.99
C ASN A 90 7.32 -12.97 -4.84
N ASP A 91 8.44 -13.68 -5.01
CA ASP A 91 8.95 -14.60 -3.99
C ASP A 91 9.49 -13.91 -2.73
N LYS A 92 9.83 -12.61 -2.82
CA LYS A 92 10.53 -11.88 -1.74
C LYS A 92 9.76 -10.69 -1.21
N ARG A 93 8.86 -10.12 -1.99
CA ARG A 93 8.22 -8.83 -1.73
C ARG A 93 6.73 -8.85 -2.02
N VAL A 94 6.01 -7.97 -1.36
CA VAL A 94 4.64 -7.58 -1.66
C VAL A 94 4.67 -6.12 -2.11
N PHE A 95 3.91 -5.82 -3.15
CA PHE A 95 3.84 -4.52 -3.77
C PHE A 95 2.43 -3.95 -3.67
N PHE A 96 2.33 -2.63 -3.50
CA PHE A 96 1.07 -1.89 -3.44
C PHE A 96 1.12 -0.72 -4.41
N ILE A 97 0.14 -0.63 -5.30
CA ILE A 97 -0.06 0.53 -6.17
C ILE A 97 -1.19 1.37 -5.61
N PHE A 98 -0.97 2.67 -5.47
CA PHE A 98 -1.93 3.60 -4.91
C PHE A 98 -1.74 5.01 -5.48
N ASN A 99 -2.78 5.84 -5.37
CA ASN A 99 -2.67 7.28 -5.55
C ASN A 99 -2.59 7.95 -4.20
N GLU A 100 -1.81 9.00 -4.03
CA GLU A 100 -1.81 9.80 -2.79
C GLU A 100 -1.82 11.29 -3.11
N GLU A 101 -2.25 12.10 -2.14
CA GLU A 101 -2.21 13.55 -2.27
C GLU A 101 -0.75 14.03 -2.26
N THR A 102 -0.41 14.85 -3.25
CA THR A 102 0.88 15.51 -3.38
C THR A 102 0.63 16.99 -3.50
N SER A 103 1.28 17.77 -2.63
CA SER A 103 1.33 19.22 -2.75
C SER A 103 2.69 19.61 -3.31
N ASN A 104 2.72 20.28 -4.46
CA ASN A 104 3.89 21.02 -4.89
C ASN A 104 3.64 22.53 -4.72
N LEU A 105 4.74 23.28 -4.64
CA LEU A 105 4.69 24.71 -4.86
C LEU A 105 4.80 24.92 -6.37
N ASN A 106 3.77 25.49 -6.97
CA ASN A 106 3.85 25.94 -8.35
C ASN A 106 4.50 27.32 -8.36
N GLU A 107 5.79 27.37 -8.68
CA GLU A 107 6.54 28.62 -8.81
C GLU A 107 5.97 29.51 -9.95
N GLU A 108 5.47 28.88 -11.02
CA GLU A 108 4.87 29.58 -12.17
C GLU A 108 3.56 30.32 -11.84
N ASN A 109 2.81 29.86 -10.83
CA ASN A 109 1.53 30.45 -10.40
C ASN A 109 1.65 31.19 -9.06
N GLY A 110 2.79 31.87 -8.84
CA GLY A 110 2.97 32.77 -7.70
C GLY A 110 2.94 32.07 -6.34
N ASN A 111 3.54 30.87 -6.21
CA ASN A 111 3.57 30.07 -4.98
C ASN A 111 2.19 29.57 -4.51
N THR A 112 1.25 29.39 -5.44
CA THR A 112 -0.03 28.75 -5.11
C THR A 112 0.21 27.26 -4.85
N ARG A 113 -0.17 26.78 -3.65
CA ARG A 113 -0.18 25.33 -3.36
C ARG A 113 -1.28 24.68 -4.19
N GLN A 114 -0.88 23.82 -5.13
CA GLN A 114 -1.82 22.95 -5.83
C GLN A 114 -1.71 21.55 -5.25
N SER A 115 -2.84 21.03 -4.76
CA SER A 115 -2.95 19.63 -4.36
C SER A 115 -3.44 18.82 -5.54
N PHE A 116 -2.63 17.86 -5.98
CA PHE A 116 -3.00 16.90 -7.02
C PHE A 116 -2.73 15.47 -6.51
N LYS A 117 -3.19 14.47 -7.25
CA LYS A 117 -2.95 13.07 -6.92
C LYS A 117 -1.81 12.53 -7.74
N SER A 118 -0.82 11.92 -7.09
CA SER A 118 0.25 11.21 -7.76
C SER A 118 0.16 9.70 -7.54
N SER A 119 0.45 8.92 -8.57
CA SER A 119 0.55 7.46 -8.45
C SER A 119 1.89 7.02 -7.89
N HIS A 120 1.86 6.03 -7.00
CA HIS A 120 3.03 5.42 -6.41
C HIS A 120 2.93 3.92 -6.42
N ILE A 121 4.09 3.30 -6.31
CA ILE A 121 4.23 1.91 -5.90
C ILE A 121 5.06 1.84 -4.63
N ALA A 122 4.59 1.07 -3.65
CA ALA A 122 5.37 0.68 -2.50
C ALA A 122 5.74 -0.80 -2.54
N GLN A 123 6.87 -1.15 -1.94
CA GLN A 123 7.33 -2.51 -1.71
C GLN A 123 7.56 -2.77 -0.22
N ILE A 124 7.34 -4.01 0.20
CA ILE A 124 7.64 -4.52 1.54
C ILE A 124 8.25 -5.91 1.38
N CYS A 125 9.34 -6.21 2.10
CA CYS A 125 9.93 -7.55 2.12
C CYS A 125 9.05 -8.52 2.94
N GLN A 126 8.89 -9.74 2.43
CA GLN A 126 8.05 -10.76 3.08
C GLN A 126 8.63 -11.27 4.41
N ASN A 127 9.94 -11.11 4.60
CA ASN A 127 10.65 -11.46 5.84
C ASN A 127 10.82 -10.27 6.80
N ASP A 128 10.22 -9.12 6.52
CA ASP A 128 10.25 -7.96 7.42
C ASP A 128 9.58 -8.33 8.75
N ARG A 129 10.30 -8.12 9.86
CA ARG A 129 9.84 -8.41 11.22
C ARG A 129 9.53 -7.13 12.01
N GLY A 130 9.59 -5.98 11.36
CA GLY A 130 9.40 -4.68 11.96
C GLY A 130 10.62 -4.20 12.74
N ALA A 131 10.56 -2.93 13.16
CA ALA A 131 11.64 -2.33 13.93
C ALA A 131 11.77 -2.96 15.32
N PRO A 132 13.00 -3.08 15.87
CA PRO A 132 13.22 -3.61 17.21
C PRO A 132 12.41 -2.85 18.27
N LEU A 133 12.03 -3.56 19.34
CA LEU A 133 11.10 -3.08 20.37
C LEU A 133 11.45 -1.73 21.02
N ASN A 134 12.72 -1.32 20.94
CA ASN A 134 13.25 -0.12 21.58
C ASN A 134 13.20 1.13 20.68
N SER A 135 12.81 1.00 19.39
CA SER A 135 13.05 2.03 18.37
C SER A 135 11.81 2.43 17.54
N LEU A 136 10.59 2.16 18.04
CA LEU A 136 9.25 2.25 17.39
C LEU A 136 8.71 0.84 17.12
N ARG A 137 7.83 0.34 17.99
CA ARG A 137 7.30 -1.04 17.85
C ARG A 137 6.43 -1.14 16.61
N ASN A 138 6.56 -2.26 15.90
CA ASN A 138 5.58 -2.73 14.93
C ASN A 138 5.40 -1.82 13.70
N ILE A 139 6.47 -1.12 13.28
CA ILE A 139 6.52 -0.37 12.01
C ILE A 139 7.38 -1.15 11.00
N TRP A 140 7.01 -1.12 9.71
CA TRP A 140 7.82 -1.73 8.64
C TRP A 140 9.25 -1.19 8.62
N THR A 141 10.23 -2.02 8.28
CA THR A 141 11.64 -1.60 8.12
C THR A 141 12.09 -1.62 6.67
N THR A 142 11.32 -2.27 5.81
CA THR A 142 11.60 -2.47 4.38
C THR A 142 10.60 -1.76 3.47
N TYR A 143 9.71 -0.94 4.05
CA TYR A 143 8.82 -0.10 3.29
C TYR A 143 9.61 0.92 2.48
N LEU A 144 9.44 0.88 1.16
CA LEU A 144 9.97 1.87 0.23
C LEU A 144 8.89 2.19 -0.80
N LYS A 145 8.73 3.46 -1.16
CA LYS A 145 7.83 3.90 -2.23
C LYS A 145 8.55 4.68 -3.31
N SER A 146 7.99 4.65 -4.51
CA SER A 146 8.45 5.42 -5.66
C SER A 146 7.27 5.94 -6.47
N LYS A 147 7.40 7.15 -7.02
CA LYS A 147 6.42 7.75 -7.93
C LYS A 147 6.42 7.00 -9.26
N LEU A 148 5.23 6.72 -9.78
CA LEU A 148 5.04 6.20 -11.12
C LEU A 148 4.86 7.37 -12.09
N SER A 149 5.67 7.41 -13.15
CA SER A 149 5.55 8.38 -14.24
C SER A 149 4.90 7.71 -15.44
N CYS A 150 3.72 8.18 -15.84
CA CYS A 150 3.05 7.77 -17.07
C CYS A 150 3.15 8.92 -18.07
N THR A 151 4.17 8.88 -18.93
CA THR A 151 4.40 9.90 -19.96
C THR A 151 4.07 9.35 -21.34
N HIS A 152 3.33 10.11 -22.13
CA HIS A 152 3.11 9.81 -23.54
C HIS A 152 4.04 10.69 -24.38
N ASN A 153 4.93 10.06 -25.18
CA ASN A 153 5.76 10.79 -26.12
C ASN A 153 4.93 11.12 -27.36
N THR A 154 4.41 12.35 -27.45
CA THR A 154 3.81 12.86 -28.69
C THR A 154 4.91 13.37 -29.63
N ALA A 155 4.64 13.39 -30.95
CA ALA A 155 5.58 13.90 -31.96
C ALA A 155 5.81 15.43 -31.86
N THR A 156 4.95 16.12 -31.14
CA THR A 156 5.16 17.51 -30.69
C THR A 156 5.94 17.47 -29.38
N ASN A 157 7.02 18.24 -29.21
CA ASN A 157 7.91 18.25 -28.03
C ASN A 157 7.24 18.70 -26.69
N SER A 158 5.97 18.37 -26.45
CA SER A 158 5.26 18.58 -25.20
C SER A 158 4.78 17.24 -24.66
N PRO A 159 5.46 16.66 -23.65
CA PRO A 159 5.04 15.41 -23.05
C PRO A 159 3.73 15.62 -22.29
N PHE A 160 2.65 14.96 -22.74
CA PHE A 160 1.43 14.82 -21.93
C PHE A 160 1.69 13.74 -20.87
N SER A 161 1.59 14.12 -19.60
CA SER A 161 1.74 13.20 -18.46
C SER A 161 0.40 12.98 -17.77
N HIS A 162 0.11 11.73 -17.42
CA HIS A 162 -0.97 11.41 -16.49
C HIS A 162 -0.40 11.36 -15.07
N GLU A 163 -0.98 12.14 -14.17
CA GLU A 163 -0.50 12.24 -12.79
C GLU A 163 -0.98 11.09 -11.90
N SER A 164 -2.17 10.54 -12.20
CA SER A 164 -2.78 9.45 -11.43
C SER A 164 -3.34 8.32 -12.30
N LEU A 165 -3.20 7.10 -11.79
CA LEU A 165 -3.70 5.87 -12.39
C LEU A 165 -5.18 5.68 -12.06
N SER A 166 -5.92 5.13 -13.03
CA SER A 166 -7.31 4.72 -12.85
C SER A 166 -7.42 3.55 -11.85
N PRO A 167 -8.49 3.47 -11.04
CA PRO A 167 -8.82 2.30 -10.23
C PRO A 167 -8.97 1.00 -11.04
N THR A 168 -9.24 1.08 -12.35
CA THR A 168 -9.36 -0.07 -13.25
C THR A 168 -8.01 -0.58 -13.78
N PHE A 169 -6.89 -0.05 -13.29
CA PHE A 169 -5.56 -0.48 -13.70
C PHE A 169 -5.39 -1.99 -13.54
N LYS A 170 -5.12 -2.68 -14.65
CA LYS A 170 -4.81 -4.11 -14.68
C LYS A 170 -3.33 -4.29 -15.01
N LYS A 171 -2.64 -5.12 -14.23
CA LYS A 171 -1.23 -5.48 -14.47
C LYS A 171 -1.07 -6.05 -15.88
N SER A 172 -0.39 -5.34 -16.78
CA SER A 172 0.12 -5.88 -18.04
C SER A 172 1.58 -6.33 -17.85
N SER A 173 1.71 -7.50 -17.23
CA SER A 173 2.86 -8.42 -17.30
C SER A 173 4.25 -7.98 -16.80
N ILE A 174 4.73 -6.74 -16.96
CA ILE A 174 6.12 -6.39 -16.62
C ILE A 174 6.21 -4.97 -16.04
N PHE A 175 6.69 -4.87 -14.81
CA PHE A 175 7.23 -3.63 -14.24
C PHE A 175 8.74 -3.80 -14.12
N TYR A 176 9.51 -2.93 -14.76
CA TYR A 176 10.95 -2.82 -14.51
C TYR A 176 11.14 -1.91 -13.31
N PHE A 177 11.50 -2.48 -12.16
CA PHE A 177 12.07 -1.72 -11.06
C PHE A 177 13.57 -1.84 -11.21
N ASP A 178 14.23 -0.77 -11.62
CA ASP A 178 15.67 -0.71 -11.45
C ASP A 178 15.90 -0.57 -9.95
N GLU A 179 16.46 -1.61 -9.33
CA GLU A 179 17.00 -1.48 -8.00
C GLU A 179 18.12 -0.46 -8.13
N ILE A 180 17.88 0.78 -7.65
CA ILE A 180 18.96 1.75 -7.49
C ILE A 180 19.93 1.09 -6.51
N SER A 181 20.92 0.39 -7.07
CA SER A 181 22.06 -0.15 -6.36
C SER A 181 22.67 1.05 -5.66
N ARG A 182 22.43 1.14 -4.34
CA ARG A 182 23.14 2.08 -3.49
C ARG A 182 24.61 1.84 -3.77
N LYS A 183 25.24 2.72 -4.55
CA LYS A 183 26.70 2.75 -4.63
C LYS A 183 27.16 2.92 -3.20
N LYS A 184 27.74 1.86 -2.63
CA LYS A 184 28.49 1.97 -1.38
C LYS A 184 29.55 3.03 -1.65
N LYS A 185 29.41 4.18 -0.98
CA LYS A 185 30.51 5.13 -0.84
C LYS A 185 31.61 4.46 -0.02
#